data_AF-A0A9X3VVZ9-F1
#
_entry.id   AF-A0A9X3VVZ9-F1
#
_cell.length_a   1.000
_cell.length_b   1.000
_cell.length_c   1.000
_cell.angle_alpha   90.00
_cell.angle_beta   90.00
_cell.angle_gamma   90.00
#
_symmetry.space_group_name_H-M   'P 1'
#
loop_
_entity.id
_entity.type
_entity.pdbx_description
1 polymer ?
#
loop_
_entity_poly.entity_id
_entity_poly.type
_entity_poly.pdbx_seq_one_letter_code
_entity_poly.pdbx_strand_id
1 'polypeptide(L)' 'MDYQKILDQLVSGEIKEYEVKPEDAFELQKTIRNYGKRQYITGRAKRGGSIVYTATNTGK' A
#
# COMPACT_ATOMS: atom_id res chain seq x y z
N MET A 1 -12.23 -5.84 -0.24
CA MET A 1 -10.90 -6.47 -0.01
C MET A 1 -10.41 -6.11 1.38
N ASP A 2 -9.57 -6.92 2.01
CA ASP A 2 -8.99 -6.59 3.33
C ASP A 2 -7.65 -5.86 3.16
N TYR A 3 -7.74 -4.55 2.91
CA TYR A 3 -6.57 -3.71 2.72
C TYR A 3 -5.72 -3.56 3.98
N GLN A 4 -6.27 -3.73 5.18
CA GLN A 4 -5.48 -3.69 6.41
C GLN A 4 -4.46 -4.82 6.41
N LYS A 5 -4.88 -6.03 6.05
CA LYS A 5 -3.97 -7.18 5.95
C LYS A 5 -2.84 -6.93 4.94
N ILE A 6 -3.14 -6.33 3.80
CA ILE A 6 -2.14 -6.00 2.77
C ILE A 6 -1.12 -5.00 3.29
N LEU A 7 -1.56 -3.97 4.01
CA LEU A 7 -0.66 -2.99 4.64
C LEU A 7 0.22 -3.65 5.71
N ASP A 8 -0.34 -4.56 6.50
CA ASP A 8 0.43 -5.33 7.48
C ASP A 8 1.49 -6.21 6.81
N GLN A 9 1.16 -6.87 5.70
CA GLN A 9 2.10 -7.67 4.91
C GLN A 9 3.22 -6.83 4.27
N LEU A 10 2.89 -5.61 3.80
CA LEU A 10 3.88 -4.67 3.30
C LEU A 10 4.85 -4.24 4.40
N VAL A 11 4.33 -3.85 5.57
CA VAL A 11 5.14 -3.39 6.71
C VAL A 11 5.94 -4.52 7.36
N SER A 12 5.42 -5.75 7.37
CA SER A 12 6.14 -6.93 7.87
C SER A 12 7.24 -7.40 6.90
N GLY A 13 7.16 -7.01 5.62
CA GLY A 13 8.06 -7.48 4.57
C GLY A 13 7.66 -8.84 3.98
N GLU A 14 6.49 -9.37 4.35
CA GLU A 14 5.93 -10.58 3.75
C GLU A 14 5.69 -10.40 2.25
N ILE A 15 5.26 -9.20 1.86
CA ILE A 15 5.19 -8.79 0.45
C ILE A 15 6.01 -7.52 0.25
N LYS A 16 6.67 -7.42 -0.92
CA LYS A 16 7.51 -6.26 -1.25
C LYS A 16 6.69 -5.08 -1.77
N GLU A 17 5.67 -5.38 -2.56
CA GLU A 17 4.84 -4.38 -3.21
C GLU A 17 3.42 -4.89 -3.45
N TYR A 18 2.47 -3.97 -3.52
CA TYR A 18 1.09 -4.25 -3.89
C TYR A 18 0.60 -3.23 -4.92
N GLU A 19 0.14 -3.71 -6.07
CA GLU A 19 -0.46 -2.87 -7.11
C GLU A 19 -1.98 -2.84 -6.97
N VAL A 20 -2.54 -1.64 -6.88
CA VAL A 20 -3.98 -1.41 -6.85
C VAL A 20 -4.43 -0.74 -8.15
N LYS A 21 -5.59 -1.16 -8.66
CA LYS A 21 -6.25 -0.52 -9.80
C LYS A 21 -6.85 0.82 -9.39
N PRO A 22 -7.08 1.75 -10.34
CA PRO A 22 -7.69 3.04 -10.04
C PRO A 22 -9.06 2.92 -9.36
N GLU A 23 -9.83 1.88 -9.71
CA GLU A 23 -11.17 1.56 -9.19
C GLU A 23 -11.16 1.37 -7.66
N ASP A 24 -10.10 0.74 -7.16
CA ASP A 24 -9.91 0.33 -5.77
C ASP A 24 -8.97 1.27 -4.99
N ALA A 25 -8.25 2.15 -5.70
CA ALA A 25 -7.22 3.02 -5.13
C ALA A 25 -7.76 3.94 -4.03
N PHE A 26 -9.01 4.38 -4.16
CA PHE A 26 -9.65 5.25 -3.18
C PHE A 26 -9.90 4.56 -1.83
N GLU A 27 -10.35 3.29 -1.86
CA GLU A 27 -10.56 2.49 -0.65
C GLU A 27 -9.23 2.21 0.06
N LEU A 28 -8.19 1.86 -0.70
CA LEU A 28 -6.86 1.64 -0.15
C LEU A 28 -6.29 2.93 0.47
N GLN A 29 -6.45 4.09 -0.17
CA GLN A 29 -6.05 5.37 0.42
C GLN A 29 -6.80 5.70 1.72
N LYS A 30 -8.10 5.41 1.79
CA LYS A 30 -8.87 5.57 3.04
C LYS A 30 -8.33 4.68 4.14
N THR A 31 -7.95 3.45 3.80
CA THR A 31 -7.36 2.50 4.75
C THR A 31 -5.99 2.99 5.23
N ILE A 32 -5.11 3.43 4.32
CA ILE A 32 -3.79 3.99 4.65
C ILE A 32 -3.92 5.21 5.57
N ARG A 33 -4.90 6.10 5.34
CA ARG A 33 -5.11 7.29 6.19
C ARG A 33 -5.37 6.93 7.66
N ASN A 34 -6.06 5.81 7.90
CA ASN A 34 -6.38 5.29 9.22
C ASN A 34 -5.36 4.25 9.74
N TYR A 35 -4.36 3.90 8.94
CA TYR A 35 -3.38 2.90 9.30
C TYR A 35 -2.30 3.48 10.22
N GLY A 36 -2.12 2.88 11.40
CA GLY A 36 -1.24 3.40 12.44
C GLY A 36 0.24 3.50 12.04
N LYS A 37 0.66 2.77 11.00
CA LYS A 37 2.03 2.75 10.48
C LYS A 37 2.15 3.36 9.08
N ARG A 38 1.20 4.24 8.69
CA ARG A 38 1.14 4.85 7.36
C ARG A 38 2.42 5.56 6.91
N GLN A 39 3.23 6.04 7.85
CA GLN A 39 4.52 6.68 7.56
C GLN A 39 5.52 5.77 6.82
N TYR A 40 5.32 4.45 6.90
CA TYR A 40 6.15 3.49 6.16
C TYR A 40 5.60 3.21 4.77
N ILE A 41 4.35 3.55 4.47
CA ILE A 41 3.70 3.21 3.20
C ILE A 41 3.95 4.31 2.18
N THR A 42 4.52 3.96 1.03
CA THR A 42 4.76 4.87 -0.10
C THR A 42 4.02 4.37 -1.34
N GLY A 43 3.31 5.26 -2.04
CA GLY A 43 2.62 4.95 -3.29
C GLY A 43 3.32 5.56 -4.50
N ARG A 44 3.46 4.79 -5.58
CA ARG A 44 3.97 5.22 -6.89
C ARG A 44 2.91 5.02 -7.96
N ALA A 45 2.44 6.10 -8.56
CA ALA A 45 1.48 6.03 -9.67
C ALA A 45 2.16 5.51 -10.95
N LYS A 46 1.49 4.58 -11.65
CA LYS A 46 1.88 4.05 -12.95
C LYS A 46 1.06 4.70 -14.07
N ARG A 47 1.59 4.63 -15.30
CA ARG A 47 0.81 4.95 -16.51
C ARG A 47 -0.35 3.96 -16.62
N GLY A 48 -1.57 4.47 -16.83
CA GLY A 48 -2.79 3.68 -16.81
C GLY A 48 -3.60 3.78 -15.51
N GLY A 49 -3.12 4.57 -14.52
CA GLY A 49 -3.90 4.93 -13.34
C GLY A 49 -3.79 3.94 -12.18
N SER A 50 -3.04 2.85 -12.31
CA SER A 50 -2.73 1.99 -11.17
C SER A 50 -1.69 2.63 -10.25
N ILE A 51 -1.67 2.20 -8.98
CA ILE A 51 -0.73 2.68 -7.97
C ILE A 51 -0.05 1.49 -7.33
N VAL A 52 1.28 1.50 -7.27
CA VAL A 52 2.07 0.51 -6.54
C VAL A 52 2.42 1.04 -5.17
N TYR A 53 2.05 0.33 -4.12
CA TYR A 53 2.41 0.63 -2.75
C TYR A 53 3.56 -0.26 -2.26
N THR A 54 4.53 0.35 -1.60
CA THR A 54 5.67 -0.32 -0.95
C THR A 54 5.82 0.17 0.49
N ALA A 55 6.53 -0.62 1.31
CA ALA A 55 6.93 -0.20 2.64
C ALA A 55 8.40 0.24 2.67
N THR A 56 8.71 1.34 3.35
CA THR A 56 10.07 1.89 3.45
C THR A 56 10.87 1.29 4.61
N ASN A 57 10.19 0.68 5.59
CA ASN A 57 10.82 0.06 6.76
C ASN A 57 11.34 -1.37 6.50
N THR A 58 11.08 -1.91 5.32
CA THR A 58 11.49 -3.26 4.91
C THR A 58 12.71 -3.26 4.00
N GLY A 59 13.34 -2.08 3.82
CA GLY A 59 14.63 -1.93 3.15
C GLY A 59 15.81 -2.28 4.06
N LYS A 60 16.04 -3.57 4.28
CA LYS A 60 17.32 -4.19 4.63
C LYS A 60 17.43 -5.56 3.98
#